data_AF-A0AAV0I5X7-F1
#
_entry.id   AF-A0AAV0I5X7-F1
#
_cell.length_a   1.000
_cell.length_b   1.000
_cell.length_c   1.000
_cell.angle_alpha   90.00
_cell.angle_beta   90.00
_cell.angle_gamma   90.00
#
_symmetry.space_group_name_H-M   'P 1'
#
loop_
_entity.id
_entity.type
_entity.pdbx_description
1 polymer ?
#
loop_
_entity_poly.entity_id
_entity_poly.type
_entity_poly.pdbx_seq_one_letter_code
_entity_poly.pdbx_strand_id
1 'polypeptide(L)' 'MGSGHFASEGWKKAAFVRNLGYVDESCTIRDPDHDLIPLTTRAECYSVHLGNFDQTYGAHFYYGGPGLSLSCH' A
#
# COMPACT_ATOMS: atom_id res chain seq x y z
N MET A 1 5.27 10.05 6.19
CA MET A 1 4.13 9.86 5.24
C MET A 1 3.16 8.87 5.86
N GLY A 2 1.84 9.03 5.66
CA GLY A 2 0.84 8.14 6.27
C GLY A 2 0.84 8.24 7.79
N SER A 3 0.87 7.11 8.50
CA SER A 3 0.94 7.06 9.97
C SER A 3 2.34 7.29 10.54
N GLY A 4 3.38 7.41 9.69
CA GLY A 4 4.78 7.48 10.12
C GLY A 4 5.42 6.12 10.42
N HIS A 5 4.64 5.06 10.52
CA HIS A 5 5.10 3.67 10.63
C HIS A 5 5.44 3.08 9.26
N PHE A 6 6.35 2.10 9.23
CA PHE A 6 6.62 1.37 8.00
C PHE A 6 5.43 0.48 7.62
N ALA A 7 5.19 0.30 6.33
CA ALA A 7 4.09 -0.49 5.80
C ALA A 7 4.16 -1.97 6.23
N SER A 8 5.35 -2.49 6.50
CA SER A 8 5.57 -3.83 7.02
C SER A 8 5.02 -4.04 8.44
N GLU A 9 4.74 -2.96 9.18
CA GLU A 9 4.14 -3.04 10.51
C GLU A 9 2.64 -3.38 10.47
N GLY A 10 1.98 -3.19 9.33
CA GLY A 10 0.64 -3.70 9.05
C GLY A 10 -0.49 -3.08 9.90
N TRP A 11 -1.53 -3.89 10.13
CA TRP A 11 -2.78 -3.49 10.78
C TRP A 11 -2.56 -2.76 12.12
N LYS A 12 -3.36 -1.71 12.36
CA LYS A 12 -3.29 -0.80 13.53
C LYS A 12 -2.00 0.03 13.68
N LYS A 13 -1.02 -0.13 12.79
CA LYS A 13 0.24 0.64 12.84
C LYS A 13 0.47 1.44 11.56
N ALA A 14 0.48 0.75 10.42
CA ALA A 14 0.64 1.36 9.12
C ALA A 14 -0.67 1.97 8.62
N ALA A 15 -0.57 3.05 7.84
CA ALA A 15 -1.69 3.52 7.04
C ALA A 15 -1.95 2.53 5.89
N PHE A 16 -3.19 2.43 5.45
CA PHE A 16 -3.57 1.50 4.39
C PHE A 16 -4.69 2.06 3.52
N VAL A 17 -4.74 1.61 2.27
CA VAL A 17 -5.86 1.80 1.35
C VAL A 17 -6.42 0.42 1.03
N ARG A 18 -7.74 0.27 1.11
CA ARG A 18 -8.46 -0.99 0.89
C ARG A 18 -9.48 -0.88 -0.24
N ASN A 19 -9.97 -2.02 -0.72
CA ASN A 19 -10.90 -2.11 -1.86
C ASN A 19 -10.36 -1.39 -3.10
N LEU A 20 -9.11 -1.66 -3.45
CA LEU A 20 -8.51 -1.14 -4.67
C LEU A 20 -9.28 -1.68 -5.88
N GLY A 21 -9.51 -0.79 -6.83
CA GLY A 21 -10.15 -1.09 -8.10
C GLY A 21 -9.74 -0.06 -9.14
N TYR A 22 -9.87 -0.43 -10.40
CA TYR A 22 -9.67 0.48 -11.53
C TYR A 22 -10.92 0.50 -12.40
N VAL A 23 -11.12 1.59 -13.12
CA VAL A 23 -12.23 1.70 -14.08
C VAL A 23 -11.70 1.35 -15.46
N ASP A 24 -12.34 0.39 -16.11
CA ASP A 24 -12.01 -0.02 -17.47
C ASP A 24 -12.73 0.85 -18.53
N GLU A 25 -12.47 0.58 -19.81
CA GLU A 25 -13.10 1.29 -20.94
C GLU A 25 -14.63 1.17 -20.97
N SER A 26 -15.19 0.18 -20.26
CA SER A 26 -16.64 -0.01 -20.13
C SER A 26 -17.24 0.77 -18.96
N CYS A 27 -16.48 1.68 -18.34
CA CYS A 27 -16.88 2.43 -17.14
C CYS A 27 -17.26 1.53 -15.94
N THR A 28 -16.71 0.32 -15.90
CA THR A 28 -16.98 -0.65 -14.84
C THR A 28 -15.78 -0.72 -13.89
N ILE A 29 -16.06 -0.81 -12.58
CA ILE A 29 -15.02 -1.04 -11.57
C ILE A 29 -14.58 -2.50 -11.64
N ARG A 30 -13.28 -2.71 -11.83
CA ARG A 30 -12.61 -4.01 -11.81
C ARG A 30 -11.65 -4.09 -10.64
N ASP A 31 -11.61 -5.25 -10.01
CA ASP A 31 -10.58 -5.55 -9.03
C ASP A 31 -9.22 -5.66 -9.76
N PRO A 32 -8.13 -5.19 -9.14
CA PRO A 32 -6.79 -5.37 -9.68
C PRO A 32 -6.39 -6.85 -9.65
N ASP A 33 -5.56 -7.23 -10.61
CA ASP A 33 -5.01 -8.58 -10.68
C ASP A 33 -4.16 -8.89 -9.44
N HIS A 34 -3.96 -10.19 -9.18
CA HIS A 34 -3.13 -10.65 -8.07
C HIS A 34 -1.64 -10.26 -8.19
N ASP A 35 -1.22 -9.80 -9.38
CA ASP A 35 0.17 -9.47 -9.71
C ASP A 35 0.48 -7.97 -9.56
N LEU A 36 -0.17 -7.29 -8.61
CA LEU A 36 0.21 -5.92 -8.26
C LEU A 36 1.70 -5.86 -7.87
N ILE A 37 2.39 -4.80 -8.30
CA ILE A 37 3.79 -4.58 -7.97
C ILE A 37 3.90 -3.27 -7.17
N PRO A 38 4.27 -3.32 -5.88
CA PRO A 38 4.49 -2.12 -5.10
C PRO A 38 5.79 -1.44 -5.55
N LEU A 39 5.72 -0.13 -5.81
CA LEU A 39 6.87 0.68 -6.19
C LEU A 39 7.04 1.87 -5.24
N THR A 40 8.28 2.08 -4.79
CA THR A 40 8.69 3.25 -4.00
C THR A 40 9.99 3.79 -4.58
N THR A 41 10.08 5.12 -4.72
CA THR A 41 11.28 5.79 -5.26
C THR A 41 12.34 6.04 -4.18
N ARG A 42 11.96 5.98 -2.90
CA ARG A 42 12.82 6.17 -1.73
C ARG A 42 12.52 5.11 -0.68
N ALA A 43 12.89 3.86 -0.98
CA ALA A 43 12.57 2.69 -0.17
C ALA A 43 13.07 2.77 1.28
N GLU A 44 14.18 3.49 1.48
CA GLU A 44 14.82 3.78 2.76
C GLU A 44 14.02 4.76 3.66
N CYS A 45 13.16 5.57 3.04
CA CYS A 45 12.33 6.57 3.71
C CYS A 45 10.87 6.11 3.84
N TYR A 46 10.39 5.41 2.81
CA TYR A 46 8.99 5.05 2.62
C TYR A 46 8.87 3.65 2.04
N SER A 47 7.91 2.92 2.56
CA SER A 47 7.62 1.54 2.18
C SER A 47 6.16 1.43 1.75
N VAL A 48 5.92 0.54 0.80
CA VAL A 48 4.59 0.10 0.37
C VAL A 48 4.62 -1.42 0.39
N HIS A 49 3.65 -2.04 1.06
CA HIS A 49 3.52 -3.49 1.13
C HIS A 49 2.11 -3.90 0.74
N LEU A 50 2.00 -4.83 -0.20
CA LEU A 50 0.73 -5.43 -0.54
C LEU A 50 0.23 -6.27 0.63
N GLY A 51 -1.04 -6.08 0.97
CA GLY A 51 -1.73 -6.95 1.90
C GLY A 51 -2.20 -8.23 1.22
N ASN A 52 -2.55 -9.23 2.03
CA ASN A 52 -3.21 -10.43 1.52
C ASN A 52 -4.60 -10.06 0.99
N PHE A 53 -4.92 -10.53 -0.20
CA PHE A 53 -6.24 -10.35 -0.76
C PHE A 53 -7.23 -11.19 0.05
N ASP A 54 -8.19 -10.54 0.70
CA ASP A 54 -9.23 -11.21 1.49
C ASP A 54 -10.58 -10.51 1.30
N GLN A 55 -11.67 -11.18 1.69
CA GLN A 55 -13.03 -10.65 1.53
C GLN A 55 -13.34 -9.45 2.44
N THR A 56 -12.54 -9.20 3.47
CA THR A 56 -12.76 -8.13 4.46
C THR A 56 -12.15 -6.81 4.01
N TYR A 57 -10.97 -6.86 3.40
CA TYR A 57 -10.19 -5.70 2.97
C TYR A 57 -10.06 -5.59 1.44
N GLY A 58 -10.46 -6.62 0.70
CA GLY A 58 -10.27 -6.69 -0.74
C GLY A 58 -8.79 -6.61 -1.12
N ALA A 59 -8.53 -6.19 -2.36
CA ALA A 59 -7.20 -5.76 -2.77
C ALA A 59 -6.81 -4.52 -1.94
N HIS A 60 -5.67 -4.59 -1.23
CA HIS A 60 -5.24 -3.51 -0.35
C HIS A 60 -3.71 -3.43 -0.25
N PHE A 61 -3.21 -2.25 0.12
CA PHE A 61 -1.81 -2.07 0.45
C PHE A 61 -1.65 -1.21 1.70
N TYR A 62 -0.59 -1.49 2.43
CA TYR A 62 -0.08 -0.66 3.50
C TYR A 62 0.97 0.29 2.92
N TYR A 63 1.00 1.52 3.42
CA TYR A 63 1.98 2.51 3.02
C TYR A 63 2.40 3.37 4.22
N GLY A 64 3.65 3.81 4.22
CA GLY A 64 4.13 4.69 5.25
C GLY A 64 5.63 4.68 5.39
N GLY A 65 6.09 5.38 6.43
CA GLY A 65 7.49 5.51 6.77
C GLY A 65 7.71 6.84 7.48
N PRO A 66 8.72 6.89 8.37
CA PRO A 66 8.94 8.04 9.24
C PRO A 66 9.34 9.29 8.45
N GLY A 67 9.81 9.14 7.20
CA GLY A 67 10.31 10.25 6.37
C GLY A 67 11.62 10.86 6.86
N LEU A 68 11.98 10.62 8.12
CA LEU A 68 13.26 10.90 8.73
C LEU A 68 13.75 9.60 9.39
N SER A 69 14.70 8.92 8.73
CA SER A 69 15.41 7.77 9.27
C SER A 69 16.90 7.97 9.03
N LEU A 70 17.76 7.34 9.83
CA LEU A 70 19.22 7.38 9.61
C LEU A 70 19.63 6.89 8.22
N SER A 71 18.79 6.09 7.57
CA SER A 71 19.00 5.56 6.22
C SER A 71 18.37 6.43 5.14
N CYS A 72 17.54 7.41 5.52
CA CYS A 72 16.78 8.29 4.63
C CYS A 72 17.54 9.61 4.42
N HIS A 73 18.25 9.70 3.29
CA HIS A 73 19.06 10.86 2.89
C HIS A 73 18.51 11.50 1.61
#